data_AF-A0A926X7C3-F1
#
_entry.id   AF-A0A926X7C3-F1
#
_cell.length_a   1.000
_cell.length_b   1.000
_cell.length_c   1.000
_cell.angle_alpha   90.00
_cell.angle_beta   90.00
_cell.angle_gamma   90.00
#
_symmetry.space_group_name_H-M   'P 1'
#
loop_
_entity.id
_entity.type
_entity.pdbx_description
1 polymer ?
#
loop_
_entity_poly.entity_id
_entity_poly.type
_entity_poly.pdbx_seq_one_letter_code
_entity_poly.pdbx_strand_id
1 'polypeptide(L)'
;MHRAARACLITALVLVPPNSVLAQNPSPSLPVSPSPQPTATSSPATWTTTTDIENFGKQLESFNNATTTVISVVVKVGALLFSLVLLQRLLWLMLRRRPELVIENFADASGKDELSKVLPGLTQLARQELIREIKGVRQRVKEHVRCVGPERYRPSDVSPLPQATSDQRLTSLLASIKEFAPTQLSPIFQLINILFPPFGTKVTGLLQSKDSSPEKLGLTIEITDIQGELVPRLYTIWEPQSKKAVDSEVVLPELTIKDRYITLLRPVARWLALELSRREMVVKVPLGQDRKRYQGQIHNFFGVLNYASAQTHGNFFYQLAIEDLQQAIELCPNWYQPYENLADTYSTKGREEQGKIKIDLQRKAILNYNSALERVIDEPVANRIRLSKAIALLLLADKDSIDEANNEIELIKKKWNPVAELDSRFLYNLAVWHLTYKSQGFGDKSTVQLARLYLAYSLARSRKFWDWAIKDPDLEEIRNDLPDLQFHLSRSLREMPDINKCIDKEFEEIINKIFEKIGWKFAENY
;
A
#
# COMPACT_ATOMS: atom_id res chain seq x y z
N MET A 1 3.47 21.11 -14.39
CA MET A 1 3.40 22.60 -14.51
C MET A 1 3.31 23.31 -13.17
N HIS A 2 2.33 23.06 -12.28
CA HIS A 2 2.14 23.81 -11.02
C HIS A 2 3.40 24.17 -10.20
N ARG A 3 4.38 23.28 -10.04
CA ARG A 3 5.63 23.57 -9.30
C ARG A 3 6.46 24.73 -9.90
N ALA A 4 6.46 24.88 -11.23
CA ALA A 4 7.13 26.00 -11.89
C ALA A 4 6.35 27.31 -11.71
N ALA A 5 5.02 27.27 -11.88
CA ALA A 5 4.16 28.44 -11.68
C ALA A 5 4.24 28.99 -10.24
N ARG A 6 4.23 28.12 -9.22
CA ARG A 6 4.41 28.53 -7.82
C ARG A 6 5.82 29.10 -7.54
N ALA A 7 6.86 28.69 -8.27
CA ALA A 7 8.19 29.27 -8.14
C ALA A 7 8.26 30.70 -8.69
N CYS A 8 7.71 30.96 -9.89
CA CYS A 8 7.68 32.30 -10.48
C CYS A 8 6.91 33.31 -9.62
N LEU A 9 5.84 32.87 -8.94
CA LEU A 9 5.03 33.74 -8.06
C LEU A 9 5.84 34.25 -6.85
N ILE A 10 6.72 33.41 -6.28
CA ILE A 10 7.62 33.83 -5.18
C ILE A 10 8.60 34.89 -5.67
N THR A 11 9.20 34.71 -6.86
CA THR A 11 10.14 35.68 -7.43
C THR A 11 9.48 37.05 -7.63
N ALA A 12 8.21 37.08 -8.06
CA ALA A 12 7.46 38.33 -8.20
C ALA A 12 7.19 39.03 -6.85
N LEU A 13 6.81 38.27 -5.81
CA LEU A 13 6.53 38.80 -4.47
C LEU A 13 7.77 39.33 -3.74
N VAL A 14 8.95 38.76 -4.00
CA VAL A 14 10.22 39.16 -3.36
C VAL A 14 10.83 40.43 -4.01
N LEU A 15 10.38 40.81 -5.21
CA LEU A 15 10.91 41.96 -5.96
C LEU A 15 10.10 43.26 -5.82
N VAL A 16 9.08 43.31 -4.95
CA VAL A 16 8.35 44.55 -4.66
C VAL A 16 9.16 45.41 -3.67
N PRO A 17 9.61 46.62 -4.03
CA PRO A 17 10.39 47.46 -3.13
C PRO A 17 9.51 48.07 -2.01
N PRO A 18 9.97 48.07 -0.74
CA PRO A 18 9.17 48.53 0.39
C PRO A 18 9.20 50.06 0.51
N ASN A 19 8.55 50.77 -0.41
CA ASN A 19 8.45 52.24 -0.42
C ASN A 19 7.09 52.73 -0.97
N SER A 20 6.07 52.89 -0.12
CA SER A 20 4.89 53.77 -0.37
C SER A 20 3.83 53.77 0.75
N VAL A 21 4.21 53.96 2.02
CA VAL A 21 3.26 54.46 3.05
C VAL A 21 3.94 55.53 3.90
N LEU A 22 3.60 56.79 3.64
CA LEU A 22 3.91 57.93 4.51
C LEU A 22 2.62 58.35 5.23
N ALA A 23 2.57 58.12 6.55
CA ALA A 23 1.55 58.66 7.43
C ALA A 23 2.23 59.08 8.73
N GLN A 24 2.34 60.38 8.96
CA GLN A 24 2.88 60.93 10.21
C GLN A 24 1.81 60.93 11.29
N ASN A 25 2.19 60.62 12.53
CA ASN A 25 1.44 61.00 13.72
C ASN A 25 2.45 61.40 14.82
N PRO A 26 2.27 62.53 15.52
CA PRO A 26 3.21 63.00 16.53
C PRO A 26 3.10 62.20 17.83
N SER A 27 4.20 62.11 18.58
CA SER A 27 4.22 61.67 19.98
C SER A 27 4.37 62.87 20.92
N PRO A 28 3.79 62.84 22.14
CA PRO A 28 3.81 63.96 23.07
C PRO A 28 5.17 64.12 23.78
N SER A 29 5.41 65.32 24.29
CA SER A 29 6.55 65.66 25.13
C SER A 29 6.34 65.27 26.61
N LEU A 30 7.44 65.16 27.36
CA LEU A 30 7.46 65.04 28.82
C LEU A 30 8.36 66.13 29.44
N PRO A 31 8.13 66.53 30.70
CA PRO A 31 8.62 67.79 31.26
C PRO A 31 10.02 67.72 31.89
N VAL A 32 10.61 68.91 32.08
CA VAL A 32 11.89 69.15 32.77
C VAL A 32 11.67 69.37 34.28
N SER A 33 12.67 69.06 35.11
CA SER A 33 12.78 69.54 36.50
C SER A 33 14.26 69.67 36.93
N PRO A 34 14.58 70.45 37.99
CA PRO A 34 15.81 71.25 38.00
C PRO A 34 16.97 70.76 38.91
N SER A 35 18.08 71.52 38.84
CA SER A 35 19.36 71.38 39.55
C SER A 35 19.28 71.61 41.08
N PRO A 36 20.33 71.24 41.84
CA PRO A 36 21.19 72.31 42.37
C PRO A 36 22.72 72.06 42.31
N GLN A 37 23.48 73.14 42.52
CA GLN A 37 24.95 73.28 42.70
C GLN A 37 25.24 73.86 44.13
N PRO A 38 26.49 74.12 44.57
CA PRO A 38 27.82 73.98 43.95
C PRO A 38 28.63 72.82 44.62
N THR A 39 29.92 72.77 45.01
CA THR A 39 31.12 73.66 45.11
C THR A 39 32.37 72.72 45.24
N ALA A 40 33.66 73.07 45.15
CA ALA A 40 34.37 74.35 44.96
C ALA A 40 35.77 74.18 44.30
N THR A 41 36.22 75.24 43.62
CA THR A 41 37.58 75.83 43.53
C THR A 41 38.86 75.02 43.86
N SER A 42 39.67 74.73 42.83
CA SER A 42 41.14 74.93 42.89
C SER A 42 41.76 75.07 41.47
N SER A 43 42.71 75.98 41.31
CA SER A 43 43.52 76.27 40.11
C SER A 43 44.93 76.70 40.61
N PRO A 44 46.03 76.77 39.82
CA PRO A 44 46.17 76.64 38.36
C PRO A 44 47.35 75.75 37.86
N ALA A 45 47.43 75.52 36.54
CA ALA A 45 48.68 75.29 35.82
C ALA A 45 48.49 75.46 34.29
N THR A 46 48.81 76.64 33.73
CA THR A 46 48.59 76.93 32.30
C THR A 46 49.75 76.42 31.43
N TRP A 47 49.53 75.34 30.69
CA TRP A 47 50.43 74.87 29.62
C TRP A 47 49.74 75.01 28.26
N THR A 48 50.32 75.81 27.37
CA THR A 48 49.77 76.07 26.04
C THR A 48 50.21 75.00 25.04
N THR A 49 49.33 74.06 24.73
CA THR A 49 49.52 73.03 23.68
C THR A 49 48.20 72.77 22.95
N THR A 50 47.53 73.86 22.56
CA THR A 50 46.08 73.87 22.26
C THR A 50 45.70 73.40 20.85
N THR A 51 46.65 73.10 19.97
CA THR A 51 46.39 72.74 18.56
C THR A 51 46.21 71.24 18.31
N ASP A 52 46.84 70.37 19.09
CA ASP A 52 46.84 68.92 18.79
C ASP A 52 45.64 68.20 19.42
N ILE A 53 45.24 68.60 20.63
CA ILE A 53 44.10 67.98 21.35
C ILE A 53 42.77 68.25 20.62
N GLU A 54 42.57 69.45 20.08
CA GLU A 54 41.34 69.78 19.36
C GLU A 54 41.23 69.04 18.00
N ASN A 55 42.37 68.84 17.33
CA ASN A 55 42.45 67.98 16.14
C ASN A 55 42.21 66.51 16.49
N PHE A 56 42.75 66.01 17.60
CA PHE A 56 42.51 64.64 18.06
C PHE A 56 41.03 64.38 18.39
N GLY A 57 40.34 65.35 19.00
CA GLY A 57 38.89 65.28 19.23
C GLY A 57 38.07 65.15 17.93
N LYS A 58 38.37 66.00 16.93
CA LYS A 58 37.73 65.96 15.60
C LYS A 58 38.06 64.66 14.84
N GLN A 59 39.24 64.08 15.04
CA GLN A 59 39.59 62.76 14.53
C GLN A 59 38.78 61.63 15.21
N LEU A 60 38.60 61.66 16.54
CA LEU A 60 37.74 60.69 17.23
C LEU A 60 36.27 60.76 16.77
N GLU A 61 35.74 61.97 16.60
CA GLU A 61 34.34 62.16 16.17
C GLU A 61 34.11 61.66 14.73
N SER A 62 35.04 61.97 13.80
CA SER A 62 34.98 61.40 12.45
C SER A 62 35.16 59.87 12.43
N PHE A 63 35.99 59.30 13.32
CA PHE A 63 36.13 57.86 13.48
C PHE A 63 34.85 57.20 14.05
N ASN A 64 34.16 57.84 14.99
CA ASN A 64 32.87 57.36 15.51
C ASN A 64 31.77 57.37 14.42
N ASN A 65 31.71 58.43 13.62
CA ASN A 65 30.76 58.52 12.49
C ASN A 65 31.09 57.51 11.37
N ALA A 66 32.37 57.24 11.11
CA ALA A 66 32.79 56.20 10.17
C ALA A 66 32.46 54.78 10.69
N THR A 67 32.78 54.48 11.94
CA THR A 67 32.54 53.14 12.54
C THR A 67 31.05 52.83 12.68
N THR A 68 30.22 53.78 13.14
CA THR A 68 28.76 53.61 13.17
C THR A 68 28.16 53.40 11.77
N THR A 69 28.68 54.07 10.74
CA THR A 69 28.30 53.84 9.34
C THR A 69 28.69 52.43 8.87
N VAL A 70 29.92 51.97 9.13
CA VAL A 70 30.39 50.62 8.79
C VAL A 70 29.56 49.56 9.52
N ILE A 71 29.30 49.73 10.82
CA ILE A 71 28.45 48.83 11.61
C ILE A 71 27.03 48.77 11.01
N SER A 72 26.44 49.92 10.63
CA SER A 72 25.12 49.97 9.98
C SER A 72 25.09 49.20 8.65
N VAL A 73 26.15 49.29 7.84
CA VAL A 73 26.28 48.52 6.59
C VAL A 73 26.45 47.02 6.88
N VAL A 74 27.33 46.63 7.81
CA VAL A 74 27.57 45.23 8.19
C VAL A 74 26.30 44.58 8.76
N VAL A 75 25.54 45.29 9.60
CA VAL A 75 24.25 44.81 10.15
C VAL A 75 23.21 44.63 9.03
N LYS A 76 23.11 45.58 8.09
CA LYS A 76 22.17 45.46 6.95
C LYS A 76 22.54 44.30 6.02
N VAL A 77 23.82 44.15 5.70
CA VAL A 77 24.32 43.02 4.87
C VAL A 77 24.11 41.68 5.59
N GLY A 78 24.42 41.61 6.89
CA GLY A 78 24.18 40.42 7.71
C GLY A 78 22.69 40.04 7.77
N ALA A 79 21.80 41.01 7.98
CA ALA A 79 20.36 40.80 8.00
C ALA A 79 19.81 40.35 6.62
N LEU A 80 20.34 40.89 5.52
CA LEU A 80 19.96 40.49 4.16
C LEU A 80 20.44 39.08 3.82
N LEU A 81 21.69 38.73 4.16
CA LEU A 81 22.23 37.37 3.98
C LEU A 81 21.48 36.35 4.83
N PHE A 82 21.17 36.68 6.09
CA PHE A 82 20.35 35.85 6.98
C PHE A 82 18.94 35.66 6.41
N SER A 83 18.31 36.71 5.89
CA SER A 83 17.00 36.64 5.22
C SER A 83 17.03 35.76 3.97
N LEU A 84 18.11 35.83 3.17
CA LEU A 84 18.31 34.97 2.01
C LEU A 84 18.47 33.50 2.40
N VAL A 85 19.24 33.21 3.46
CA VAL A 85 19.40 31.84 3.99
C VAL A 85 18.09 31.31 4.58
N LEU A 86 17.30 32.15 5.26
CA LEU A 86 15.96 31.78 5.72
C LEU A 86 15.02 31.48 4.55
N LEU A 87 14.98 32.33 3.52
CA LEU A 87 14.17 32.12 2.33
C LEU A 87 14.59 30.86 1.56
N GLN A 88 15.89 30.62 1.41
CA GLN A 88 16.44 29.40 0.81
C GLN A 88 16.06 28.16 1.63
N ARG A 89 16.16 28.21 2.96
CA ARG A 89 15.78 27.11 3.86
C ARG A 89 14.27 26.85 3.83
N LEU A 90 13.44 27.89 3.79
CA LEU A 90 11.99 27.79 3.64
C LEU A 90 11.64 27.17 2.28
N LEU A 91 12.22 27.65 1.18
CA LEU A 91 12.02 27.10 -0.16
C LEU A 91 12.48 25.64 -0.26
N TRP A 92 13.61 25.29 0.37
CA TRP A 92 14.10 23.91 0.47
C TRP A 92 13.12 23.01 1.24
N LEU A 93 12.58 23.48 2.37
CA LEU A 93 11.54 22.78 3.13
C LEU A 93 10.26 22.61 2.30
N MET A 94 9.79 23.64 1.62
CA MET A 94 8.56 23.59 0.80
C MET A 94 8.73 22.68 -0.43
N LEU A 95 9.87 22.71 -1.11
CA LEU A 95 10.13 21.88 -2.31
C LEU A 95 10.52 20.44 -1.98
N ARG A 96 11.04 20.15 -0.78
CA ARG A 96 11.43 18.80 -0.33
C ARG A 96 10.53 18.22 0.77
N ARG A 97 9.44 18.89 1.15
CA ARG A 97 8.39 18.33 2.02
C ARG A 97 7.95 16.98 1.45
N ARG A 98 7.96 15.96 2.29
CA ARG A 98 7.49 14.60 1.93
C ARG A 98 5.97 14.57 2.09
N PRO A 99 5.23 13.75 1.32
CA PRO A 99 3.84 13.50 1.64
C PRO A 99 3.74 12.96 3.06
N GLU A 100 2.74 13.43 3.80
CA GLU A 100 2.42 12.96 5.14
C GLU A 100 1.37 11.84 5.10
N LEU A 101 1.33 11.01 6.16
CA LEU A 101 0.26 10.06 6.41
C LEU A 101 -0.26 10.31 7.83
N VAL A 102 -1.28 11.13 7.92
CA VAL A 102 -1.92 11.47 9.20
C VAL A 102 -3.00 10.45 9.46
N ILE A 103 -2.94 9.78 10.61
CA ILE A 103 -3.95 8.84 11.08
C ILE A 103 -4.44 9.35 12.42
N GLU A 104 -5.61 9.96 12.40
CA GLU A 104 -6.23 10.54 13.58
C GLU A 104 -6.62 9.44 14.59
N ASN A 105 -6.96 9.84 15.81
CA ASN A 105 -7.43 8.87 16.80
C ASN A 105 -8.82 8.37 16.40
N PHE A 106 -9.07 7.07 16.60
CA PHE A 106 -10.39 6.51 16.31
C PHE A 106 -11.47 7.20 17.14
N ALA A 107 -12.59 7.54 16.51
CA ALA A 107 -13.81 7.96 17.19
C ALA A 107 -14.64 6.72 17.54
N ASP A 108 -15.34 6.74 18.67
CA ASP A 108 -16.44 5.80 18.90
C ASP A 108 -17.72 6.32 18.24
N ALA A 109 -18.33 5.49 17.41
CA ALA A 109 -19.64 5.67 16.80
C ALA A 109 -20.53 4.44 17.02
N SER A 110 -20.17 3.57 17.99
CA SER A 110 -20.96 2.42 18.43
C SER A 110 -21.82 2.71 19.66
N GLY A 111 -21.56 3.83 20.35
CA GLY A 111 -22.30 4.24 21.55
C GLY A 111 -21.91 3.45 22.81
N LYS A 112 -20.63 3.09 22.96
CA LYS A 112 -20.16 2.19 24.02
C LYS A 112 -19.06 2.81 24.86
N ASP A 113 -19.42 3.28 26.05
CA ASP A 113 -18.51 3.89 27.03
C ASP A 113 -17.26 3.07 27.34
N GLU A 114 -17.32 1.73 27.25
CA GLU A 114 -16.17 0.84 27.39
C GLU A 114 -15.06 1.12 26.37
N LEU A 115 -15.43 1.45 25.12
CA LEU A 115 -14.48 1.69 24.04
C LEU A 115 -13.67 2.97 24.25
N SER A 116 -14.29 4.01 24.82
CA SER A 116 -13.64 5.30 25.08
C SER A 116 -12.27 5.17 25.77
N LYS A 117 -12.16 4.21 26.70
CA LYS A 117 -10.96 3.90 27.50
C LYS A 117 -9.88 3.17 26.70
N VAL A 118 -10.22 2.49 25.61
CA VAL A 118 -9.29 1.72 24.77
C VAL A 118 -8.98 2.36 23.41
N LEU A 119 -9.73 3.38 22.96
CA LEU A 119 -9.50 4.11 21.69
C LEU A 119 -8.02 4.51 21.46
N PRO A 120 -7.26 5.05 22.45
CA PRO A 120 -5.86 5.44 22.23
C PRO A 120 -4.96 4.23 21.93
N GLY A 121 -5.18 3.12 22.63
CA GLY A 121 -4.44 1.87 22.45
C GLY A 121 -4.77 1.19 21.12
N LEU A 122 -6.06 1.11 20.77
CA LEU A 122 -6.53 0.57 19.48
C LEU A 122 -5.97 1.37 18.31
N THR A 123 -5.97 2.71 18.40
CA THR A 123 -5.39 3.57 17.36
C THR A 123 -3.88 3.32 17.23
N GLN A 124 -3.14 3.24 18.33
CA GLN A 124 -1.70 3.01 18.29
C GLN A 124 -1.34 1.63 17.71
N LEU A 125 -2.11 0.59 18.05
CA LEU A 125 -1.99 -0.74 17.46
C LEU A 125 -2.31 -0.72 15.95
N ALA A 126 -3.34 0.01 15.53
CA ALA A 126 -3.68 0.16 14.11
C ALA A 126 -2.56 0.85 13.31
N ARG A 127 -1.90 1.87 13.88
CA ARG A 127 -0.71 2.51 13.27
C ARG A 127 0.45 1.52 13.14
N GLN A 128 0.68 0.66 14.13
CA GLN A 128 1.73 -0.38 14.09
C GLN A 128 1.43 -1.46 13.02
N GLU A 129 0.20 -1.98 12.98
CA GLU A 129 -0.25 -2.96 11.99
C GLU A 129 -0.18 -2.40 10.56
N LEU A 130 -0.58 -1.13 10.36
CA LEU A 130 -0.45 -0.49 9.06
C LEU A 130 1.02 -0.32 8.63
N ILE A 131 1.95 -0.04 9.55
CA ILE A 131 3.39 -0.01 9.23
C ILE A 131 3.89 -1.40 8.76
N ARG A 132 3.35 -2.49 9.31
CA ARG A 132 3.65 -3.86 8.87
C ARG A 132 3.12 -4.10 7.45
N GLU A 133 1.85 -3.81 7.21
CA GLU A 133 1.22 -4.06 5.91
C GLU A 133 1.75 -3.14 4.79
N ILE A 134 2.01 -1.85 5.06
CA ILE A 134 2.64 -0.94 4.08
C ILE A 134 4.00 -1.47 3.62
N LYS A 135 4.82 -2.05 4.51
CA LYS A 135 6.10 -2.66 4.13
C LYS A 135 5.88 -3.85 3.20
N GLY A 136 4.97 -4.76 3.55
CA GLY A 136 4.68 -5.98 2.77
C GLY A 136 4.06 -5.69 1.40
N VAL A 137 3.06 -4.79 1.34
CA VAL A 137 2.44 -4.35 0.08
C VAL A 137 3.47 -3.63 -0.79
N ARG A 138 4.26 -2.71 -0.25
CA ARG A 138 5.23 -1.94 -1.03
C ARG A 138 6.31 -2.82 -1.66
N GLN A 139 6.76 -3.88 -0.99
CA GLN A 139 7.74 -4.79 -1.57
C GLN A 139 7.19 -5.42 -2.87
N ARG A 140 5.95 -5.92 -2.84
CA ARG A 140 5.26 -6.43 -4.04
C ARG A 140 5.04 -5.33 -5.10
N VAL A 141 4.74 -4.10 -4.70
CA VAL A 141 4.64 -2.95 -5.63
C VAL A 141 5.98 -2.69 -6.33
N LYS A 142 7.11 -2.70 -5.60
CA LYS A 142 8.45 -2.53 -6.20
C LYS A 142 8.78 -3.65 -7.19
N GLU A 143 8.45 -4.89 -6.86
CA GLU A 143 8.62 -6.06 -7.72
C GLU A 143 7.78 -5.93 -9.00
N HIS A 144 6.49 -5.64 -8.87
CA HIS A 144 5.60 -5.43 -10.02
C HIS A 144 6.05 -4.27 -10.91
N VAL A 145 6.45 -3.12 -10.32
CA VAL A 145 6.95 -1.97 -11.10
C VAL A 145 8.27 -2.28 -11.80
N ARG A 146 9.15 -3.10 -11.21
CA ARG A 146 10.38 -3.58 -11.88
C ARG A 146 10.10 -4.49 -13.07
N CYS A 147 9.00 -5.26 -13.05
CA CYS A 147 8.67 -6.23 -14.10
C CYS A 147 7.72 -5.69 -15.19
N VAL A 148 6.83 -4.75 -14.85
CA VAL A 148 5.69 -4.32 -15.71
C VAL A 148 5.51 -2.79 -15.73
N GLY A 149 6.19 -2.05 -14.84
CA GLY A 149 6.07 -0.59 -14.78
C GLY A 149 6.85 0.13 -15.89
N PRO A 150 6.44 1.34 -16.29
CA PRO A 150 7.20 2.15 -17.23
C PRO A 150 8.52 2.60 -16.58
N GLU A 151 9.63 2.54 -17.31
CA GLU A 151 11.01 2.81 -16.81
C GLU A 151 11.17 4.12 -16.03
N ARG A 152 10.35 5.12 -16.39
CA ARG A 152 10.33 6.47 -15.79
C ARG A 152 9.68 6.49 -14.41
N TYR A 153 8.88 5.49 -14.05
CA TYR A 153 8.30 5.37 -12.72
C TYR A 153 9.21 4.54 -11.80
N ARG A 154 9.72 5.20 -10.76
CA ARG A 154 10.34 4.54 -9.62
C ARG A 154 9.48 4.81 -8.37
N PRO A 155 9.02 3.78 -7.63
CA PRO A 155 8.39 3.97 -6.34
C PRO A 155 9.36 4.69 -5.40
N SER A 156 8.85 5.45 -4.42
CA SER A 156 9.75 6.00 -3.40
C SER A 156 10.34 4.85 -2.57
N ASP A 157 11.59 4.99 -2.11
CA ASP A 157 12.16 4.07 -1.13
C ASP A 157 11.65 4.37 0.29
N VAL A 158 11.29 5.63 0.57
CA VAL A 158 10.75 6.10 1.86
C VAL A 158 9.22 6.12 1.80
N SER A 159 8.56 5.46 2.75
CA SER A 159 7.12 5.61 2.97
C SER A 159 6.89 6.75 3.97
N PRO A 160 5.76 7.47 3.89
CA PRO A 160 5.30 8.20 5.05
C PRO A 160 5.05 7.21 6.18
N LEU A 161 5.58 7.50 7.38
CA LEU A 161 5.19 6.79 8.59
C LEU A 161 3.88 7.41 9.08
N PRO A 162 2.90 6.62 9.55
CA PRO A 162 1.72 7.11 10.25
C PRO A 162 2.07 8.06 11.40
N GLN A 163 1.45 9.23 11.41
CA GLN A 163 1.56 10.24 12.47
C GLN A 163 0.18 10.58 13.03
N ALA A 164 0.09 10.96 14.30
CA ALA A 164 -1.19 11.32 14.94
C ALA A 164 -1.70 12.71 14.50
N THR A 165 -0.81 13.57 14.00
CA THR A 165 -1.07 14.94 13.54
C THR A 165 -0.26 15.22 12.27
N SER A 166 -0.64 16.24 11.50
CA SER A 166 0.19 16.78 10.40
C SER A 166 1.47 17.44 10.91
N ASP A 167 2.47 17.59 10.02
CA ASP A 167 3.75 18.22 10.35
C ASP A 167 3.57 19.75 10.54
N GLN A 168 3.50 20.14 11.81
CA GLN A 168 3.37 21.52 12.24
C GLN A 168 4.67 22.34 12.11
N ARG A 169 5.82 21.76 11.72
CA ARG A 169 7.09 22.50 11.67
C ARG A 169 7.04 23.76 10.80
N LEU A 170 6.28 23.75 9.71
CA LEU A 170 6.05 24.95 8.90
C LEU A 170 5.20 25.97 9.65
N THR A 171 4.09 25.54 10.26
CA THR A 171 3.22 26.37 11.10
C THR A 171 3.98 27.01 12.27
N SER A 172 4.77 26.23 13.00
CA SER A 172 5.60 26.68 14.12
C SER A 172 6.70 27.64 13.68
N LEU A 173 7.40 27.34 12.57
CA LEU A 173 8.41 28.25 12.01
C LEU A 173 7.79 29.59 11.59
N LEU A 174 6.62 29.57 10.94
CA LEU A 174 5.90 30.78 10.55
C LEU A 174 5.34 31.53 11.76
N ALA A 175 4.92 30.85 12.82
CA ALA A 175 4.51 31.46 14.08
C ALA A 175 5.69 32.19 14.76
N SER A 176 6.84 31.53 14.91
CA SER A 176 8.06 32.15 15.47
C SER A 176 8.58 33.29 14.59
N ILE A 177 8.51 33.20 13.26
CA ILE A 177 8.88 34.33 12.39
C ILE A 177 7.87 35.49 12.56
N LYS A 178 6.56 35.20 12.65
CA LYS A 178 5.51 36.21 12.86
C LYS A 178 5.69 36.98 14.18
N GLU A 179 6.24 36.34 15.21
CA GLU A 179 6.54 36.96 16.52
C GLU A 179 7.59 38.07 16.43
N PHE A 180 8.60 37.93 15.57
CA PHE A 180 9.67 38.93 15.36
C PHE A 180 9.46 39.81 14.11
N ALA A 181 8.46 39.52 13.29
CA ALA A 181 8.20 40.25 12.05
C ALA A 181 7.33 41.50 12.27
N PRO A 182 7.58 42.60 11.54
CA PRO A 182 6.65 43.72 11.47
C PRO A 182 5.24 43.26 11.08
N THR A 183 4.21 43.82 11.72
CA THR A 183 2.79 43.45 11.52
C THR A 183 2.35 43.49 10.05
N GLN A 184 2.96 44.39 9.27
CA GLN A 184 2.81 44.53 7.82
C GLN A 184 3.10 43.24 7.03
N LEU A 185 3.92 42.31 7.57
CA LEU A 185 4.23 41.03 6.93
C LEU A 185 3.23 39.91 7.27
N SER A 186 2.26 40.14 8.18
CA SER A 186 1.26 39.12 8.56
C SER A 186 0.47 38.52 7.36
N PRO A 187 0.08 39.29 6.33
CA PRO A 187 -0.57 38.73 5.14
C PRO A 187 0.32 37.78 4.34
N ILE A 188 1.65 37.99 4.35
CA ILE A 188 2.60 37.13 3.63
C ILE A 188 2.70 35.76 4.30
N PHE A 189 2.69 35.67 5.64
CA PHE A 189 2.69 34.38 6.34
C PHE A 189 1.37 33.61 6.14
N GLN A 190 0.24 34.31 6.05
CA GLN A 190 -1.04 33.70 5.65
C GLN A 190 -0.97 33.16 4.21
N LEU A 191 -0.44 33.96 3.28
CA LEU A 191 -0.28 33.55 1.88
C LEU A 191 0.67 32.35 1.72
N ILE A 192 1.75 32.25 2.51
CA ILE A 192 2.65 31.08 2.49
C ILE A 192 1.89 29.80 2.90
N ASN A 193 1.07 29.85 3.96
CA ASN A 193 0.25 28.70 4.37
C ASN A 193 -0.76 28.29 3.28
N ILE A 194 -1.34 29.26 2.55
CA ILE A 194 -2.29 29.02 1.45
C ILE A 194 -1.59 28.45 0.20
N LEU A 195 -0.38 28.92 -0.12
CA LEU A 195 0.40 28.46 -1.28
C LEU A 195 1.11 27.11 -1.04
N PHE A 196 1.40 26.77 0.22
CA PHE A 196 2.16 25.58 0.62
C PHE A 196 1.49 24.83 1.80
N PRO A 197 0.22 24.41 1.65
CA PRO A 197 -0.47 23.63 2.67
C PRO A 197 0.26 22.31 2.97
N PRO A 198 0.04 21.70 4.14
CA PRO A 198 0.46 20.31 4.39
C PRO A 198 -0.18 19.40 3.32
N PHE A 199 0.62 18.50 2.75
CA PHE A 199 0.15 17.61 1.68
C PHE A 199 0.43 16.15 2.00
N GLY A 200 -0.48 15.27 1.61
CA GLY A 200 -0.42 13.86 1.93
C GLY A 200 -1.80 13.25 2.03
N THR A 201 -1.92 12.22 2.85
CA THR A 201 -3.18 11.51 3.09
C THR A 201 -3.58 11.62 4.55
N LYS A 202 -4.83 12.00 4.81
CA LYS A 202 -5.47 11.93 6.12
C LYS A 202 -6.35 10.68 6.15
N VAL A 203 -6.29 9.97 7.27
CA VAL A 203 -7.08 8.77 7.55
C VAL A 203 -7.83 9.00 8.85
N THR A 204 -9.15 8.94 8.76
CA THR A 204 -10.11 8.97 9.87
C THR A 204 -10.63 7.56 10.07
N GLY A 205 -10.93 7.19 11.32
CA GLY A 205 -11.49 5.87 11.63
C GLY A 205 -12.57 5.97 12.69
N LEU A 206 -13.67 5.24 12.48
CA LEU A 206 -14.82 5.21 13.38
C LEU A 206 -15.12 3.76 13.76
N LEU A 207 -15.19 3.49 15.07
CA LEU A 207 -15.68 2.22 15.57
C LEU A 207 -17.20 2.22 15.42
N GLN A 208 -17.75 1.35 14.57
CA GLN A 208 -19.18 1.18 14.38
C GLN A 208 -19.67 -0.10 15.04
N SER A 209 -20.91 -0.07 15.51
CA SER A 209 -21.72 -1.26 15.72
C SER A 209 -22.99 -1.18 14.88
N LYS A 210 -23.66 -2.32 14.74
CA LYS A 210 -24.97 -2.43 14.12
C LYS A 210 -25.88 -3.27 15.01
N ASP A 211 -27.07 -2.73 15.26
CA ASP A 211 -28.16 -3.40 15.98
C ASP A 211 -28.65 -4.61 15.19
N SER A 212 -28.07 -5.76 15.51
CA SER A 212 -28.50 -7.08 15.07
C SER A 212 -28.40 -8.07 16.23
N SER A 213 -28.99 -9.24 16.07
CA SER A 213 -28.81 -10.36 16.99
C SER A 213 -28.11 -11.51 16.27
N PRO A 214 -26.84 -11.85 16.58
CA PRO A 214 -25.94 -11.13 17.49
C PRO A 214 -25.53 -9.74 16.97
N GLU A 215 -25.06 -8.88 17.87
CA GLU A 215 -24.60 -7.52 17.58
C GLU A 215 -23.37 -7.53 16.65
N LYS A 216 -23.39 -6.75 15.57
CA LYS A 216 -22.32 -6.79 14.56
C LYS A 216 -21.39 -5.58 14.59
N LEU A 217 -20.13 -5.80 14.93
CA LEU A 217 -19.10 -4.75 14.94
C LEU A 217 -18.50 -4.50 13.55
N GLY A 218 -18.07 -3.26 13.30
CA GLY A 218 -17.35 -2.87 12.09
C GLY A 218 -16.41 -1.69 12.31
N LEU A 219 -15.34 -1.62 11.53
CA LEU A 219 -14.41 -0.49 11.52
C LEU A 219 -14.54 0.27 10.21
N THR A 220 -15.06 1.50 10.29
CA THR A 220 -15.10 2.43 9.17
C THR A 220 -13.77 3.14 9.07
N ILE A 221 -13.20 3.18 7.88
CA ILE A 221 -12.07 4.06 7.56
C ILE A 221 -12.49 4.99 6.42
N GLU A 222 -12.23 6.28 6.60
CA GLU A 222 -12.29 7.30 5.57
C GLU A 222 -10.87 7.73 5.20
N ILE A 223 -10.63 7.96 3.90
CA ILE A 223 -9.31 8.36 3.37
C ILE A 223 -9.47 9.58 2.46
N THR A 224 -9.07 10.73 2.98
CA THR A 224 -8.99 12.02 2.25
C THR A 224 -7.54 12.38 1.94
N ASP A 225 -7.30 13.33 1.05
CA ASP A 225 -6.05 14.08 1.09
C ASP A 225 -6.08 15.10 2.26
N ILE A 226 -4.92 15.66 2.61
CA ILE A 226 -4.84 16.63 3.72
C ILE A 226 -5.41 18.00 3.31
N GLN A 227 -5.50 18.29 2.01
CA GLN A 227 -6.01 19.56 1.50
C GLN A 227 -7.52 19.54 1.21
N GLY A 228 -8.16 18.36 1.19
CA GLY A 228 -9.57 18.20 0.83
C GLY A 228 -9.86 18.38 -0.67
N GLU A 229 -8.84 18.28 -1.54
CA GLU A 229 -8.99 18.37 -3.00
C GLU A 229 -9.59 17.08 -3.61
N LEU A 230 -9.50 15.94 -2.91
CA LEU A 230 -10.00 14.64 -3.36
C LEU A 230 -11.26 14.22 -2.59
N VAL A 231 -12.25 13.72 -3.34
CA VAL A 231 -13.48 13.14 -2.79
C VAL A 231 -13.14 12.06 -1.75
N PRO A 232 -13.65 12.16 -0.51
CA PRO A 232 -13.44 11.13 0.51
C PRO A 232 -13.88 9.75 0.02
N ARG A 233 -13.07 8.73 0.30
CA ARG A 233 -13.52 7.33 0.19
C ARG A 233 -13.67 6.74 1.57
N LEU A 234 -14.88 6.26 1.87
CA LEU A 234 -15.26 5.65 3.13
C LEU A 234 -15.61 4.18 2.89
N TYR A 235 -15.02 3.28 3.67
CA TYR A 235 -15.32 1.85 3.65
C TYR A 235 -15.47 1.32 5.08
N THR A 236 -16.56 0.61 5.38
CA THR A 236 -16.73 -0.13 6.64
C THR A 236 -16.39 -1.59 6.45
N ILE A 237 -15.33 -2.05 7.10
CA ILE A 237 -14.99 -3.46 7.20
C ILE A 237 -15.71 -4.02 8.43
N TRP A 238 -16.83 -4.69 8.18
CA TRP A 238 -17.58 -5.43 9.18
C TRP A 238 -16.87 -6.73 9.53
N GLU A 239 -17.08 -7.23 10.75
CA GLU A 239 -16.61 -8.57 11.12
C GLU A 239 -17.19 -9.65 10.20
N PRO A 240 -16.51 -10.79 10.01
CA PRO A 240 -17.15 -11.94 9.36
C PRO A 240 -18.41 -12.31 10.14
N GLN A 241 -19.49 -12.66 9.44
CA GLN A 241 -20.58 -13.36 10.13
C GLN A 241 -20.00 -14.65 10.70
N SER A 242 -20.19 -14.90 12.00
CA SER A 242 -19.98 -16.24 12.54
C SER A 242 -20.88 -17.19 11.76
N LYS A 243 -20.28 -18.01 10.88
CA LYS A 243 -20.94 -19.19 10.32
C LYS A 243 -21.23 -20.06 11.55
N LYS A 244 -22.48 -20.02 12.04
CA LYS A 244 -22.90 -20.78 13.23
C LYS A 244 -22.37 -22.20 13.08
N ALA A 245 -21.59 -22.66 14.04
CA ALA A 245 -21.11 -24.04 14.05
C ALA A 245 -22.30 -24.94 14.41
N VAL A 246 -23.09 -25.32 13.39
CA VAL A 246 -24.35 -26.06 13.56
C VAL A 246 -24.09 -27.40 14.27
N ASP A 247 -22.92 -28.00 14.02
CA ASP A 247 -22.57 -29.36 14.41
C ASP A 247 -21.28 -29.42 15.27
N SER A 248 -20.99 -28.40 16.09
CA SER A 248 -19.81 -28.43 16.98
C SER A 248 -20.01 -27.66 18.29
N GLU A 249 -20.20 -28.40 19.39
CA GLU A 249 -20.35 -27.90 20.77
C GLU A 249 -19.07 -27.27 21.38
N VAL A 250 -18.09 -26.89 20.56
CA VAL A 250 -16.89 -26.19 21.02
C VAL A 250 -17.26 -24.75 21.36
N VAL A 251 -17.67 -24.54 22.61
CA VAL A 251 -17.94 -23.22 23.19
C VAL A 251 -16.62 -22.44 23.27
N LEU A 252 -16.29 -21.74 22.19
CA LEU A 252 -15.21 -20.75 22.18
C LEU A 252 -15.56 -19.64 23.18
N PRO A 253 -14.61 -19.14 23.98
CA PRO A 253 -14.87 -18.07 24.92
C PRO A 253 -15.31 -16.81 24.18
N GLU A 254 -16.33 -16.12 24.71
CA GLU A 254 -16.83 -14.88 24.10
C GLU A 254 -15.73 -13.81 24.08
N LEU A 255 -15.28 -13.45 22.87
CA LEU A 255 -14.26 -12.42 22.68
C LEU A 255 -14.82 -11.06 23.13
N THR A 256 -14.06 -10.35 23.97
CA THR A 256 -14.45 -9.01 24.40
C THR A 256 -14.61 -8.07 23.20
N ILE A 257 -15.42 -7.04 23.34
CA ILE A 257 -15.66 -6.03 22.29
C ILE A 257 -14.33 -5.45 21.79
N LYS A 258 -13.39 -5.19 22.72
CA LYS A 258 -12.01 -4.76 22.42
C LYS A 258 -11.27 -5.77 21.55
N ASP A 259 -11.32 -7.06 21.88
CA ASP A 259 -10.58 -8.09 21.15
C ASP A 259 -11.18 -8.36 19.76
N ARG A 260 -12.51 -8.25 19.61
CA ARG A 260 -13.18 -8.24 18.30
C ARG A 260 -12.71 -7.06 17.42
N TYR A 261 -12.58 -5.86 17.97
CA TYR A 261 -11.97 -4.73 17.23
C TYR A 261 -10.48 -4.96 16.91
N ILE A 262 -9.70 -5.58 17.81
CA ILE A 262 -8.31 -5.97 17.52
C ILE A 262 -8.26 -6.94 16.33
N THR A 263 -9.17 -7.92 16.25
CA THR A 263 -9.30 -8.82 15.10
C THR A 263 -9.61 -8.05 13.80
N LEU A 264 -10.44 -7.01 13.86
CA LEU A 264 -10.75 -6.13 12.72
C LEU A 264 -9.57 -5.26 12.25
N LEU A 265 -8.62 -4.91 13.14
CA LEU A 265 -7.49 -4.05 12.75
C LEU A 265 -6.64 -4.66 11.63
N ARG A 266 -6.50 -5.98 11.58
CA ARG A 266 -5.65 -6.66 10.59
C ARG A 266 -6.18 -6.55 9.15
N PRO A 267 -7.41 -6.96 8.79
CA PRO A 267 -7.96 -6.75 7.45
C PRO A 267 -8.07 -5.25 7.10
N VAL A 268 -8.32 -4.38 8.08
CA VAL A 268 -8.40 -2.93 7.88
C VAL A 268 -7.03 -2.33 7.53
N ALA A 269 -5.98 -2.65 8.28
CA ALA A 269 -4.61 -2.24 7.98
C ALA A 269 -4.14 -2.78 6.62
N ARG A 270 -4.51 -4.02 6.29
CA ARG A 270 -4.22 -4.65 5.00
C ARG A 270 -4.85 -3.88 3.84
N TRP A 271 -6.15 -3.59 3.94
CA TRP A 271 -6.89 -2.83 2.93
C TRP A 271 -6.32 -1.42 2.75
N LEU A 272 -6.09 -0.72 3.86
CA LEU A 272 -5.57 0.65 3.85
C LEU A 272 -4.16 0.72 3.22
N ALA A 273 -3.29 -0.26 3.50
CA ALA A 273 -1.98 -0.37 2.86
C ALA A 273 -2.07 -0.55 1.32
N LEU A 274 -3.06 -1.32 0.85
CA LEU A 274 -3.33 -1.52 -0.57
C LEU A 274 -3.88 -0.24 -1.23
N GLU A 275 -4.91 0.40 -0.66
CA GLU A 275 -5.51 1.62 -1.22
C GLU A 275 -4.52 2.82 -1.23
N LEU A 276 -3.71 3.00 -0.18
CA LEU A 276 -2.64 4.00 -0.16
C LEU A 276 -1.61 3.76 -1.29
N SER A 277 -1.23 2.49 -1.50
CA SER A 277 -0.29 2.12 -2.56
C SER A 277 -0.89 2.28 -3.96
N ARG A 278 -2.19 1.95 -4.12
CA ARG A 278 -2.96 2.14 -5.36
C ARG A 278 -3.01 3.62 -5.73
N ARG A 279 -3.29 4.51 -4.76
CA ARG A 279 -3.23 5.97 -4.95
C ARG A 279 -1.82 6.46 -5.31
N GLU A 280 -0.76 6.00 -4.63
CA GLU A 280 0.63 6.38 -4.98
C GLU A 280 0.98 6.02 -6.44
N MET A 281 0.53 4.86 -6.93
CA MET A 281 0.75 4.43 -8.31
C MET A 281 -0.09 5.22 -9.32
N VAL A 282 -1.41 5.34 -9.10
CA VAL A 282 -2.34 6.01 -10.05
C VAL A 282 -1.99 7.48 -10.26
N VAL A 283 -1.56 8.20 -9.21
CA VAL A 283 -1.15 9.62 -9.30
C VAL A 283 0.13 9.80 -10.13
N LYS A 284 0.96 8.77 -10.29
CA LYS A 284 2.24 8.82 -11.01
C LYS A 284 2.18 8.24 -12.42
N VAL A 285 1.01 7.80 -12.89
CA VAL A 285 0.82 7.35 -14.28
C VAL A 285 1.10 8.51 -15.24
N PRO A 286 1.96 8.34 -16.26
CA PRO A 286 2.21 9.39 -17.25
C PRO A 286 0.95 9.76 -18.04
N LEU A 287 0.89 11.01 -18.52
CA LEU A 287 -0.15 11.44 -19.45
C LEU A 287 0.16 10.91 -20.86
N GLY A 288 -0.86 10.42 -21.57
CA GLY A 288 -0.73 9.83 -22.90
C GLY A 288 -1.77 8.74 -23.15
N GLN A 289 -1.69 8.03 -24.28
CA GLN A 289 -2.55 6.87 -24.57
C GLN A 289 -2.23 5.69 -23.62
N ASP A 290 -0.95 5.48 -23.31
CA ASP A 290 -0.47 4.48 -22.35
C ASP A 290 -1.05 4.64 -20.94
N ARG A 291 -1.62 5.81 -20.61
CA ARG A 291 -2.29 6.06 -19.33
C ARG A 291 -3.37 5.02 -19.04
N LYS A 292 -4.25 4.74 -20.01
CA LYS A 292 -5.32 3.74 -19.83
C LYS A 292 -4.73 2.34 -19.62
N ARG A 293 -3.73 1.97 -20.43
CA ARG A 293 -3.05 0.67 -20.35
C ARG A 293 -2.38 0.46 -18.98
N TYR A 294 -1.62 1.44 -18.51
CA TYR A 294 -0.94 1.32 -17.23
C TYR A 294 -1.90 1.42 -16.04
N GLN A 295 -2.98 2.20 -16.14
CA GLN A 295 -4.07 2.13 -15.14
C GLN A 295 -4.73 0.75 -15.11
N GLY A 296 -5.02 0.13 -16.26
CA GLY A 296 -5.54 -1.24 -16.33
C GLY A 296 -4.58 -2.25 -15.69
N GLN A 297 -3.27 -2.12 -15.92
CA GLN A 297 -2.23 -2.95 -15.29
C GLN A 297 -2.16 -2.77 -13.77
N ILE A 298 -2.27 -1.52 -13.27
CA ILE A 298 -2.36 -1.21 -11.84
C ILE A 298 -3.60 -1.88 -11.23
N HIS A 299 -4.78 -1.70 -11.84
CA HIS A 299 -6.03 -2.28 -11.38
C HIS A 299 -5.97 -3.82 -11.36
N ASN A 300 -5.48 -4.46 -12.42
CA ASN A 300 -5.27 -5.92 -12.44
C ASN A 300 -4.32 -6.40 -11.32
N PHE A 301 -3.24 -5.67 -11.06
CA PHE A 301 -2.30 -5.98 -9.98
C PHE A 301 -2.94 -5.86 -8.58
N PHE A 302 -3.70 -4.79 -8.30
CA PHE A 302 -4.41 -4.65 -7.03
C PHE A 302 -5.55 -5.66 -6.89
N GLY A 303 -6.23 -6.02 -7.98
CA GLY A 303 -7.17 -7.13 -8.04
C GLY A 303 -6.56 -8.45 -7.56
N VAL A 304 -5.39 -8.82 -8.10
CA VAL A 304 -4.64 -10.01 -7.66
C VAL A 304 -4.17 -9.90 -6.20
N LEU A 305 -3.76 -8.72 -5.73
CA LEU A 305 -3.40 -8.52 -4.32
C LEU A 305 -4.59 -8.60 -3.37
N ASN A 306 -5.77 -8.13 -3.79
CA ASN A 306 -7.02 -8.27 -3.04
C ASN A 306 -7.45 -9.75 -3.00
N TYR A 307 -7.46 -10.44 -4.14
CA TYR A 307 -7.74 -11.88 -4.24
C TYR A 307 -6.83 -12.71 -3.31
N ALA A 308 -5.51 -12.46 -3.35
CA ALA A 308 -4.55 -13.12 -2.46
C ALA A 308 -4.66 -12.70 -0.97
N SER A 309 -5.41 -11.64 -0.66
CA SER A 309 -5.72 -11.24 0.72
C SER A 309 -7.02 -11.90 1.23
N ALA A 310 -7.97 -12.19 0.34
CA ALA A 310 -9.26 -12.81 0.65
C ALA A 310 -9.10 -14.17 1.35
N GLN A 311 -8.15 -15.00 0.92
CA GLN A 311 -7.81 -16.28 1.56
C GLN A 311 -7.49 -16.19 3.07
N THR A 312 -7.18 -14.98 3.59
CA THR A 312 -6.86 -14.75 5.01
C THR A 312 -7.80 -13.76 5.71
N HIS A 313 -8.70 -13.10 4.97
CA HIS A 313 -9.52 -11.98 5.43
C HIS A 313 -10.99 -12.01 4.93
N GLY A 314 -11.35 -13.02 4.13
CA GLY A 314 -12.71 -13.30 3.69
C GLY A 314 -13.28 -12.37 2.62
N ASN A 315 -14.60 -12.50 2.44
CA ASN A 315 -15.42 -12.00 1.33
C ASN A 315 -15.22 -10.51 0.95
N PHE A 316 -14.92 -9.62 1.89
CA PHE A 316 -14.66 -8.20 1.61
C PHE A 316 -13.56 -8.02 0.56
N PHE A 317 -12.49 -8.82 0.64
CA PHE A 317 -11.39 -8.75 -0.31
C PHE A 317 -11.71 -9.42 -1.66
N TYR A 318 -12.65 -10.37 -1.71
CA TYR A 318 -13.16 -10.87 -3.00
C TYR A 318 -13.97 -9.79 -3.74
N GLN A 319 -14.74 -8.97 -3.02
CA GLN A 319 -15.49 -7.86 -3.63
C GLN A 319 -14.53 -6.83 -4.24
N LEU A 320 -13.52 -6.39 -3.48
CA LEU A 320 -12.48 -5.48 -3.98
C LEU A 320 -11.65 -6.08 -5.12
N ALA A 321 -11.41 -7.39 -5.12
CA ALA A 321 -10.74 -8.07 -6.23
C ALA A 321 -11.59 -7.99 -7.51
N ILE A 322 -12.89 -8.29 -7.40
CA ILE A 322 -13.84 -8.19 -8.51
C ILE A 322 -13.90 -6.75 -9.05
N GLU A 323 -14.04 -5.75 -8.17
CA GLU A 323 -14.07 -4.32 -8.55
C GLU A 323 -12.81 -3.88 -9.32
N ASP A 324 -11.61 -4.18 -8.79
CA ASP A 324 -10.34 -3.83 -9.45
C ASP A 324 -10.17 -4.59 -10.79
N LEU A 325 -10.58 -5.86 -10.87
CA LEU A 325 -10.45 -6.65 -12.10
C LEU A 325 -11.45 -6.23 -13.18
N GLN A 326 -12.68 -5.88 -12.81
CA GLN A 326 -13.66 -5.27 -13.72
C GLN A 326 -13.15 -3.92 -14.24
N GLN A 327 -12.60 -3.06 -13.37
CA GLN A 327 -12.02 -1.79 -13.80
C GLN A 327 -10.83 -1.99 -14.75
N ALA A 328 -10.03 -3.05 -14.57
CA ALA A 328 -8.96 -3.42 -15.50
C ALA A 328 -9.49 -3.88 -16.87
N ILE A 329 -10.60 -4.63 -16.92
CA ILE A 329 -11.28 -5.03 -18.16
C ILE A 329 -11.80 -3.80 -18.92
N GLU A 330 -12.49 -2.87 -18.25
CA GLU A 330 -12.98 -1.63 -18.86
C GLU A 330 -11.86 -0.78 -19.49
N LEU A 331 -10.67 -0.77 -18.86
CA LEU A 331 -9.51 -0.03 -19.34
C LEU A 331 -8.72 -0.77 -20.44
N CYS A 332 -8.83 -2.10 -20.51
CA CYS A 332 -8.04 -2.98 -21.39
C CYS A 332 -8.85 -4.22 -21.87
N PRO A 333 -9.94 -4.05 -22.64
CA PRO A 333 -10.89 -5.15 -22.93
C PRO A 333 -10.34 -6.28 -23.82
N ASN A 334 -9.16 -6.09 -24.43
CA ASN A 334 -8.50 -7.10 -25.26
C ASN A 334 -7.39 -7.86 -24.49
N TRP A 335 -7.16 -7.58 -23.21
CA TRP A 335 -6.14 -8.24 -22.40
C TRP A 335 -6.78 -9.43 -21.66
N TYR A 336 -6.29 -10.65 -21.90
CA TYR A 336 -6.87 -11.87 -21.29
C TYR A 336 -6.74 -11.91 -19.76
N GLN A 337 -5.67 -11.35 -19.19
CA GLN A 337 -5.26 -11.65 -17.81
C GLN A 337 -6.24 -11.13 -16.74
N PRO A 338 -6.87 -9.93 -16.88
CA PRO A 338 -7.98 -9.53 -16.02
C PRO A 338 -9.16 -10.50 -16.02
N TYR A 339 -9.51 -11.10 -17.17
CA TYR A 339 -10.58 -12.11 -17.24
C TYR A 339 -10.18 -13.41 -16.56
N GLU A 340 -8.95 -13.91 -16.77
CA GLU A 340 -8.40 -15.07 -16.07
C GLU A 340 -8.41 -14.86 -14.55
N ASN A 341 -7.87 -13.74 -14.07
CA ASN A 341 -7.85 -13.40 -12.66
C ASN A 341 -9.26 -13.25 -12.06
N LEU A 342 -10.22 -12.70 -12.83
CA LEU A 342 -11.61 -12.55 -12.40
C LEU A 342 -12.33 -13.91 -12.33
N ALA A 343 -11.98 -14.83 -13.23
CA ALA A 343 -12.46 -16.20 -13.20
C ALA A 343 -11.89 -17.00 -12.02
N ASP A 344 -10.57 -16.94 -11.76
CA ASP A 344 -9.92 -17.50 -10.57
C ASP A 344 -10.60 -16.97 -9.28
N THR A 345 -10.86 -15.66 -9.23
CA THR A 345 -11.53 -14.97 -8.11
C THR A 345 -12.96 -15.48 -7.90
N TYR A 346 -13.76 -15.61 -8.96
CA TYR A 346 -15.12 -16.16 -8.88
C TYR A 346 -15.13 -17.65 -8.50
N SER A 347 -14.22 -18.46 -9.07
CA SER A 347 -14.17 -19.89 -8.83
C SER A 347 -13.76 -20.21 -7.38
N THR A 348 -12.77 -19.49 -6.86
CA THR A 348 -12.30 -19.67 -5.47
C THR A 348 -13.36 -19.21 -4.48
N LYS A 349 -13.98 -18.03 -4.68
CA LYS A 349 -15.11 -17.61 -3.85
C LYS A 349 -16.26 -18.62 -3.93
N GLY A 350 -16.55 -19.18 -5.11
CA GLY A 350 -17.57 -20.21 -5.30
C GLY A 350 -17.31 -21.52 -4.55
N ARG A 351 -16.10 -21.76 -4.03
CA ARG A 351 -15.76 -22.91 -3.17
C ARG A 351 -16.02 -22.64 -1.68
N GLU A 352 -16.04 -21.38 -1.23
CA GLU A 352 -16.38 -20.99 0.15
C GLU A 352 -17.90 -20.88 0.42
N GLU A 353 -18.67 -20.86 -0.67
CA GLU A 353 -20.12 -20.65 -0.74
C GLU A 353 -20.86 -21.97 -1.01
N GLN A 354 -22.18 -22.00 -0.81
CA GLN A 354 -23.00 -23.21 -0.94
C GLN A 354 -24.24 -23.00 -1.84
N GLY A 355 -24.83 -24.13 -2.27
CA GLY A 355 -26.07 -24.17 -3.05
C GLY A 355 -26.03 -23.29 -4.30
N LYS A 356 -27.10 -22.51 -4.53
CA LYS A 356 -27.23 -21.62 -5.70
C LYS A 356 -26.08 -20.60 -5.81
N ILE A 357 -25.56 -20.08 -4.69
CA ILE A 357 -24.50 -19.06 -4.71
C ILE A 357 -23.21 -19.64 -5.29
N LYS A 358 -22.83 -20.87 -4.92
CA LYS A 358 -21.73 -21.61 -5.56
C LYS A 358 -21.93 -21.73 -7.07
N ILE A 359 -23.11 -22.21 -7.50
CA ILE A 359 -23.43 -22.44 -8.92
C ILE A 359 -23.35 -21.14 -9.73
N ASP A 360 -23.97 -20.06 -9.25
CA ASP A 360 -23.97 -18.76 -9.93
C ASP A 360 -22.56 -18.12 -9.97
N LEU A 361 -21.67 -18.45 -9.03
CA LEU A 361 -20.26 -18.03 -9.04
C LEU A 361 -19.41 -18.86 -10.01
N GLN A 362 -19.53 -20.19 -10.04
CA GLN A 362 -18.79 -21.02 -11.01
C GLN A 362 -19.20 -20.70 -12.45
N ARG A 363 -20.49 -20.43 -12.73
CA ARG A 363 -20.96 -19.95 -14.04
C ARG A 363 -20.31 -18.63 -14.45
N LYS A 364 -20.12 -17.69 -13.51
CA LYS A 364 -19.36 -16.44 -13.75
C LYS A 364 -17.87 -16.70 -13.99
N ALA A 365 -17.27 -17.69 -13.33
CA ALA A 365 -15.90 -18.11 -13.59
C ALA A 365 -15.74 -18.65 -15.02
N ILE A 366 -16.57 -19.62 -15.42
CA ILE A 366 -16.55 -20.25 -16.75
C ILE A 366 -16.73 -19.21 -17.87
N LEU A 367 -17.67 -18.27 -17.72
CA LEU A 367 -17.86 -17.17 -18.67
C LEU A 367 -16.59 -16.32 -18.83
N ASN A 368 -15.91 -15.98 -17.74
CA ASN A 368 -14.68 -15.20 -17.78
C ASN A 368 -13.46 -16.01 -18.29
N TYR A 369 -13.36 -17.31 -18.00
CA TYR A 369 -12.36 -18.17 -18.63
C TYR A 369 -12.55 -18.28 -20.15
N ASN A 370 -13.79 -18.39 -20.63
CA ASN A 370 -14.08 -18.33 -22.08
C ASN A 370 -13.63 -17.00 -22.69
N SER A 371 -13.95 -15.86 -22.05
CA SER A 371 -13.43 -14.55 -22.50
C SER A 371 -11.89 -14.43 -22.41
N ALA A 372 -11.23 -15.12 -21.49
CA ALA A 372 -9.77 -15.19 -21.46
C ALA A 372 -9.21 -16.04 -22.62
N LEU A 373 -9.84 -17.18 -22.95
CA LEU A 373 -9.48 -18.04 -24.09
C LEU A 373 -9.67 -17.36 -25.45
N GLU A 374 -10.66 -16.47 -25.59
CA GLU A 374 -10.84 -15.61 -26.77
C GLU A 374 -9.68 -14.62 -27.01
N ARG A 375 -8.88 -14.33 -25.96
CA ARG A 375 -7.89 -13.22 -25.92
C ARG A 375 -6.45 -13.68 -25.68
N VAL A 376 -6.23 -14.97 -25.45
CA VAL A 376 -4.90 -15.55 -25.25
C VAL A 376 -4.31 -15.97 -26.60
N ILE A 377 -3.00 -15.75 -26.78
CA ILE A 377 -2.25 -16.12 -27.99
C ILE A 377 -1.26 -17.26 -27.70
N ASP A 378 -0.86 -17.41 -26.43
CA ASP A 378 0.20 -18.32 -25.99
C ASP A 378 -0.40 -19.65 -25.48
N GLU A 379 -0.07 -20.76 -26.12
CA GLU A 379 -0.71 -22.07 -25.88
C GLU A 379 -0.53 -22.61 -24.44
N PRO A 380 0.64 -22.48 -23.76
CA PRO A 380 0.77 -22.88 -22.35
C PRO A 380 -0.16 -22.09 -21.43
N VAL A 381 -0.37 -20.80 -21.71
CA VAL A 381 -1.33 -19.96 -20.97
C VAL A 381 -2.77 -20.38 -21.31
N ALA A 382 -3.07 -20.68 -22.57
CA ALA A 382 -4.36 -21.22 -22.96
C ALA A 382 -4.66 -22.53 -22.22
N ASN A 383 -3.72 -23.47 -22.17
CA ASN A 383 -3.84 -24.73 -21.43
C ASN A 383 -4.10 -24.48 -19.93
N ARG A 384 -3.39 -23.55 -19.29
CA ARG A 384 -3.65 -23.16 -17.89
C ARG A 384 -5.09 -22.67 -17.69
N ILE A 385 -5.57 -21.83 -18.59
CA ILE A 385 -6.95 -21.30 -18.54
C ILE A 385 -7.97 -22.43 -18.78
N ARG A 386 -7.73 -23.34 -19.73
CA ARG A 386 -8.58 -24.53 -19.98
C ARG A 386 -8.68 -25.43 -18.75
N LEU A 387 -7.56 -25.68 -18.07
CA LEU A 387 -7.53 -26.46 -16.84
C LEU A 387 -8.33 -25.79 -15.71
N SER A 388 -8.12 -24.49 -15.48
CA SER A 388 -8.89 -23.75 -14.46
C SER A 388 -10.39 -23.69 -14.79
N LYS A 389 -10.75 -23.61 -16.09
CA LYS A 389 -12.14 -23.75 -16.58
C LYS A 389 -12.69 -25.15 -16.30
N ALA A 390 -11.94 -26.21 -16.61
CA ALA A 390 -12.35 -27.59 -16.38
C ALA A 390 -12.59 -27.86 -14.88
N ILE A 391 -11.77 -27.29 -13.98
CA ILE A 391 -12.01 -27.33 -12.52
C ILE A 391 -13.33 -26.62 -12.17
N ALA A 392 -13.58 -25.42 -12.70
CA ALA A 392 -14.83 -24.68 -12.42
C ALA A 392 -16.09 -25.40 -12.97
N LEU A 393 -15.97 -26.09 -14.10
CA LEU A 393 -17.01 -26.95 -14.67
C LEU A 393 -17.33 -28.16 -13.77
N LEU A 394 -16.32 -28.89 -13.29
CA LEU A 394 -16.54 -30.00 -12.35
C LEU A 394 -17.24 -29.56 -11.06
N LEU A 395 -17.00 -28.32 -10.61
CA LEU A 395 -17.63 -27.77 -9.41
C LEU A 395 -19.13 -27.44 -9.58
N LEU A 396 -19.68 -27.51 -10.80
CA LEU A 396 -21.14 -27.45 -11.05
C LEU A 396 -21.84 -28.77 -10.78
N ALA A 397 -21.14 -29.90 -10.91
CA ALA A 397 -21.64 -31.27 -10.70
C ALA A 397 -22.83 -31.71 -11.61
N ASP A 398 -23.13 -30.98 -12.68
CA ASP A 398 -24.05 -31.43 -13.73
C ASP A 398 -23.30 -32.15 -14.87
N LYS A 399 -23.99 -33.09 -15.53
CA LYS A 399 -23.36 -34.00 -16.50
C LYS A 399 -22.76 -33.25 -17.69
N ASP A 400 -23.49 -32.30 -18.26
CA ASP A 400 -23.08 -31.58 -19.46
C ASP A 400 -21.79 -30.76 -19.18
N SER A 401 -21.69 -30.16 -18.00
CA SER A 401 -20.46 -29.49 -17.55
C SER A 401 -19.29 -30.45 -17.34
N ILE A 402 -19.54 -31.67 -16.87
CA ILE A 402 -18.49 -32.71 -16.68
C ILE A 402 -18.00 -33.24 -18.03
N ASP A 403 -18.90 -33.43 -18.99
CA ASP A 403 -18.56 -33.77 -20.38
C ASP A 403 -17.77 -32.61 -21.04
N GLU A 404 -18.10 -31.33 -20.80
CA GLU A 404 -17.29 -30.18 -21.23
C GLU A 404 -15.91 -30.15 -20.55
N ALA A 405 -15.83 -30.43 -19.24
CA ALA A 405 -14.56 -30.45 -18.49
C ALA A 405 -13.60 -31.51 -19.03
N ASN A 406 -14.10 -32.71 -19.35
CA ASN A 406 -13.33 -33.76 -20.01
C ASN A 406 -12.81 -33.31 -21.38
N ASN A 407 -13.65 -32.66 -22.20
CA ASN A 407 -13.24 -32.14 -23.50
C ASN A 407 -12.09 -31.11 -23.40
N GLU A 408 -12.10 -30.23 -22.40
CA GLU A 408 -11.01 -29.26 -22.17
C GLU A 408 -9.69 -29.96 -21.79
N ILE A 409 -9.73 -31.02 -20.97
CA ILE A 409 -8.54 -31.81 -20.64
C ILE A 409 -8.02 -32.61 -21.86
N GLU A 410 -8.91 -33.16 -22.68
CA GLU A 410 -8.50 -33.84 -23.93
C GLU A 410 -7.94 -32.88 -24.99
N LEU A 411 -8.28 -31.59 -24.95
CA LEU A 411 -7.62 -30.57 -25.78
C LEU A 411 -6.19 -30.29 -25.31
N ILE A 412 -5.94 -30.26 -23.99
CA ILE A 412 -4.59 -30.11 -23.41
C ILE A 412 -3.71 -31.31 -23.82
N LYS A 413 -4.16 -32.55 -23.52
CA LYS A 413 -3.38 -33.78 -23.75
C LYS A 413 -2.85 -33.93 -25.18
N LYS A 414 -3.62 -33.51 -26.19
CA LYS A 414 -3.26 -33.63 -27.62
C LYS A 414 -1.97 -32.91 -28.04
N LYS A 415 -1.46 -31.97 -27.24
CA LYS A 415 -0.24 -31.20 -27.55
C LYS A 415 0.74 -31.11 -26.37
N TRP A 416 0.50 -31.82 -25.28
CA TRP A 416 1.18 -31.62 -24.00
C TRP A 416 1.93 -32.86 -23.54
N ASN A 417 3.15 -32.68 -23.04
CA ASN A 417 3.96 -33.74 -22.44
C ASN A 417 4.09 -33.47 -20.93
N PRO A 418 3.55 -34.35 -20.05
CA PRO A 418 3.61 -34.16 -18.60
C PRO A 418 5.02 -34.18 -18.02
N VAL A 419 5.95 -34.92 -18.62
CA VAL A 419 7.33 -35.06 -18.15
C VAL A 419 8.13 -33.79 -18.44
N ALA A 420 7.84 -33.12 -19.57
CA ALA A 420 8.51 -31.89 -19.98
C ALA A 420 7.92 -30.62 -19.33
N GLU A 421 6.82 -30.73 -18.58
CA GLU A 421 6.17 -29.58 -17.95
C GLU A 421 7.02 -29.01 -16.79
N LEU A 422 7.13 -27.68 -16.75
CA LEU A 422 7.88 -26.92 -15.75
C LEU A 422 6.99 -26.01 -14.90
N ASP A 423 5.77 -25.67 -15.33
CA ASP A 423 4.82 -24.94 -14.48
C ASP A 423 4.26 -25.86 -13.38
N SER A 424 4.97 -25.85 -12.25
CA SER A 424 4.55 -26.46 -10.99
C SER A 424 3.11 -26.13 -10.56
N ARG A 425 2.55 -24.95 -10.88
CA ARG A 425 1.15 -24.61 -10.55
C ARG A 425 0.17 -25.28 -11.52
N PHE A 426 0.53 -25.42 -12.78
CA PHE A 426 -0.26 -26.19 -13.75
C PHE A 426 -0.35 -27.67 -13.36
N LEU A 427 0.78 -28.28 -13.02
CA LEU A 427 0.86 -29.66 -12.52
C LEU A 427 0.07 -29.84 -11.20
N TYR A 428 0.12 -28.87 -10.29
CA TYR A 428 -0.68 -28.87 -9.06
C TYR A 428 -2.18 -28.87 -9.37
N ASN A 429 -2.61 -27.97 -10.27
CA ASN A 429 -4.01 -27.86 -10.67
C ASN A 429 -4.51 -29.12 -11.40
N LEU A 430 -3.66 -29.86 -12.11
CA LEU A 430 -4.02 -31.15 -12.71
C LEU A 430 -4.28 -32.22 -11.65
N ALA A 431 -3.46 -32.28 -10.59
CA ALA A 431 -3.71 -33.19 -9.47
C ALA A 431 -5.04 -32.88 -8.78
N VAL A 432 -5.30 -31.59 -8.53
CA VAL A 432 -6.58 -31.08 -8.02
C VAL A 432 -7.75 -31.47 -8.94
N TRP A 433 -7.61 -31.31 -10.27
CA TRP A 433 -8.65 -31.67 -11.22
C TRP A 433 -8.98 -33.17 -11.16
N HIS A 434 -7.97 -34.05 -11.14
CA HIS A 434 -8.19 -35.49 -11.09
C HIS A 434 -8.87 -35.96 -9.79
N LEU A 435 -8.51 -35.41 -8.62
CA LEU A 435 -9.21 -35.72 -7.37
C LEU A 435 -10.61 -35.09 -7.32
N THR A 436 -10.80 -33.89 -7.87
CA THR A 436 -12.13 -33.28 -8.01
C THR A 436 -13.03 -34.18 -8.87
N TYR A 437 -12.54 -34.65 -10.02
CA TYR A 437 -13.25 -35.55 -10.93
C TYR A 437 -13.72 -36.82 -10.20
N LYS A 438 -12.79 -37.47 -9.47
CA LYS A 438 -13.11 -38.64 -8.65
C LYS A 438 -14.09 -38.34 -7.52
N SER A 439 -13.98 -37.19 -6.85
CA SER A 439 -14.91 -36.80 -5.77
C SER A 439 -16.36 -36.63 -6.26
N GLN A 440 -16.57 -36.31 -7.54
CA GLN A 440 -17.90 -36.28 -8.16
C GLN A 440 -18.42 -37.67 -8.56
N GLY A 441 -17.64 -38.74 -8.34
CA GLY A 441 -17.98 -40.12 -8.70
C GLY A 441 -17.47 -40.55 -10.08
N PHE A 442 -16.63 -39.76 -10.74
CA PHE A 442 -16.14 -40.04 -12.09
C PHE A 442 -14.67 -40.45 -12.08
N GLY A 443 -14.36 -41.60 -12.68
CA GLY A 443 -13.02 -42.19 -12.63
C GLY A 443 -12.85 -43.26 -11.54
N ASP A 444 -11.61 -43.67 -11.31
CA ASP A 444 -11.27 -44.98 -10.75
C ASP A 444 -9.96 -44.94 -9.90
N LYS A 445 -9.26 -46.08 -9.77
CA LYS A 445 -7.93 -46.14 -9.14
C LYS A 445 -6.83 -45.46 -9.98
N SER A 446 -6.87 -45.57 -11.31
CA SER A 446 -5.91 -44.89 -12.20
C SER A 446 -6.00 -43.37 -12.09
N THR A 447 -7.21 -42.85 -11.87
CA THR A 447 -7.47 -41.42 -11.68
C THR A 447 -6.73 -40.87 -10.45
N VAL A 448 -6.64 -41.64 -9.36
CA VAL A 448 -5.82 -41.30 -8.18
C VAL A 448 -4.32 -41.40 -8.49
N GLN A 449 -3.90 -42.42 -9.25
CA GLN A 449 -2.49 -42.58 -9.65
C GLN A 449 -2.01 -41.39 -10.50
N LEU A 450 -2.84 -40.88 -11.41
CA LEU A 450 -2.56 -39.65 -12.19
C LEU A 450 -2.51 -38.40 -11.28
N ALA A 451 -3.44 -38.26 -10.33
CA ALA A 451 -3.39 -37.15 -9.37
C ALA A 451 -2.10 -37.16 -8.55
N ARG A 452 -1.72 -38.32 -8.03
CA ARG A 452 -0.47 -38.55 -7.30
C ARG A 452 0.76 -38.21 -8.15
N LEU A 453 0.77 -38.63 -9.42
CA LEU A 453 1.84 -38.33 -10.38
C LEU A 453 2.04 -36.82 -10.57
N TYR A 454 0.99 -36.10 -10.93
CA TYR A 454 1.08 -34.66 -11.20
C TYR A 454 1.38 -33.83 -9.94
N LEU A 455 0.91 -34.27 -8.76
CA LEU A 455 1.29 -33.63 -7.50
C LEU A 455 2.78 -33.85 -7.18
N ALA A 456 3.30 -35.06 -7.37
CA ALA A 456 4.73 -35.32 -7.20
C ALA A 456 5.59 -34.53 -8.19
N TYR A 457 5.18 -34.44 -9.46
CA TYR A 457 5.83 -33.59 -10.46
C TYR A 457 5.84 -32.12 -10.01
N SER A 458 4.68 -31.58 -9.59
CA SER A 458 4.56 -30.21 -9.06
C SER A 458 5.53 -29.92 -7.91
N LEU A 459 5.57 -30.82 -6.91
CA LEU A 459 6.38 -30.66 -5.71
C LEU A 459 7.88 -30.87 -5.95
N ALA A 460 8.23 -31.65 -6.98
CA ALA A 460 9.61 -31.80 -7.47
C ALA A 460 10.09 -30.52 -8.15
N ARG A 461 9.24 -29.89 -8.98
CA ARG A 461 9.51 -28.60 -9.63
C ARG A 461 9.58 -27.44 -8.62
N SER A 462 8.71 -27.40 -7.61
CA SER A 462 8.62 -26.29 -6.65
C SER A 462 8.24 -26.71 -5.23
N ARG A 463 9.22 -26.61 -4.31
CA ARG A 463 9.01 -26.83 -2.87
C ARG A 463 8.02 -25.86 -2.20
N LYS A 464 7.57 -24.79 -2.89
CA LYS A 464 6.63 -23.80 -2.33
C LYS A 464 5.22 -24.35 -2.11
N PHE A 465 4.86 -25.44 -2.78
CA PHE A 465 3.50 -26.01 -2.70
C PHE A 465 3.32 -26.98 -1.52
N TRP A 466 4.37 -27.39 -0.79
CA TRP A 466 4.23 -28.30 0.37
C TRP A 466 3.28 -27.74 1.44
N ASP A 467 3.47 -26.48 1.83
CA ASP A 467 2.62 -25.81 2.83
C ASP A 467 1.16 -25.63 2.38
N TRP A 468 0.89 -25.73 1.08
CA TRP A 468 -0.44 -25.61 0.49
C TRP A 468 -1.08 -27.00 0.37
N ALA A 469 -0.35 -27.98 -0.19
CA ALA A 469 -0.83 -29.35 -0.40
C ALA A 469 -1.35 -30.03 0.88
N ILE A 470 -0.67 -29.79 2.01
CA ILE A 470 -1.05 -30.32 3.33
C ILE A 470 -2.39 -29.72 3.83
N LYS A 471 -2.74 -28.51 3.38
CA LYS A 471 -3.91 -27.73 3.83
C LYS A 471 -5.04 -27.68 2.81
N ASP A 472 -4.82 -28.19 1.61
CA ASP A 472 -5.78 -28.14 0.51
C ASP A 472 -6.95 -29.12 0.79
N PRO A 473 -8.22 -28.66 0.74
CA PRO A 473 -9.36 -29.58 0.82
C PRO A 473 -9.45 -30.51 -0.40
N ASP A 474 -9.02 -30.07 -1.59
CA ASP A 474 -9.16 -30.88 -2.81
C ASP A 474 -8.19 -32.08 -2.84
N LEU A 475 -7.15 -32.05 -2.01
CA LEU A 475 -6.15 -33.11 -1.90
C LEU A 475 -6.39 -34.06 -0.71
N GLU A 476 -7.57 -33.98 -0.05
CA GLU A 476 -7.88 -34.73 1.17
C GLU A 476 -7.69 -36.25 1.03
N GLU A 477 -8.09 -36.85 -0.10
CA GLU A 477 -7.97 -38.30 -0.33
C GLU A 477 -6.53 -38.82 -0.21
N ILE A 478 -5.53 -38.01 -0.59
CA ILE A 478 -4.11 -38.39 -0.58
C ILE A 478 -3.31 -37.68 0.51
N ARG A 479 -3.96 -36.90 1.40
CA ARG A 479 -3.29 -36.06 2.41
C ARG A 479 -2.43 -36.88 3.38
N ASN A 480 -2.88 -38.09 3.73
CA ASN A 480 -2.18 -38.98 4.66
C ASN A 480 -0.83 -39.50 4.12
N ASP A 481 -0.67 -39.57 2.80
CA ASP A 481 0.53 -40.07 2.13
C ASP A 481 1.60 -38.97 1.93
N LEU A 482 1.21 -37.69 2.04
CA LEU A 482 2.08 -36.55 1.77
C LEU A 482 3.37 -36.52 2.62
N PRO A 483 3.40 -36.94 3.90
CA PRO A 483 4.64 -36.97 4.69
C PRO A 483 5.71 -37.91 4.10
N ASP A 484 5.31 -39.08 3.60
CA ASP A 484 6.25 -40.06 3.02
C ASP A 484 6.74 -39.59 1.65
N LEU A 485 5.83 -39.06 0.81
CA LEU A 485 6.23 -38.37 -0.42
C LEU A 485 7.19 -37.21 -0.13
N GLN A 486 6.93 -36.43 0.93
CA GLN A 486 7.80 -35.32 1.35
C GLN A 486 9.18 -35.80 1.78
N PHE A 487 9.25 -36.87 2.58
CA PHE A 487 10.52 -37.46 3.03
C PHE A 487 11.36 -37.96 1.84
N HIS A 488 10.77 -38.76 0.97
CA HIS A 488 11.47 -39.34 -0.18
C HIS A 488 11.84 -38.31 -1.25
N LEU A 489 10.92 -37.42 -1.62
CA LEU A 489 11.20 -36.39 -2.64
C LEU A 489 12.18 -35.34 -2.11
N SER A 490 12.11 -34.97 -0.82
CA SER A 490 13.12 -34.08 -0.21
C SER A 490 14.49 -34.76 -0.09
N ARG A 491 14.56 -36.09 -0.07
CA ARG A 491 15.82 -36.85 -0.12
C ARG A 491 16.42 -36.80 -1.53
N SER A 492 15.65 -37.13 -2.56
CA SER A 492 16.13 -37.06 -3.94
C SER A 492 16.51 -35.62 -4.34
N LEU A 493 15.76 -34.61 -3.89
CA LEU A 493 16.11 -33.18 -4.06
C LEU A 493 17.33 -32.70 -3.22
N ARG A 494 17.97 -33.57 -2.44
CA ARG A 494 19.31 -33.35 -1.84
C ARG A 494 20.39 -34.15 -2.59
N GLU A 495 20.07 -35.37 -3.01
CA GLU A 495 20.97 -36.24 -3.78
C GLU A 495 21.22 -35.68 -5.19
N MET A 496 20.21 -35.01 -5.80
CA MET A 496 20.27 -34.40 -7.13
C MET A 496 19.48 -33.07 -7.13
N PRO A 497 20.12 -31.93 -6.83
CA PRO A 497 19.43 -30.64 -6.66
C PRO A 497 18.69 -30.11 -7.90
N ASP A 498 19.12 -30.51 -9.11
CA ASP A 498 18.60 -30.03 -10.38
C ASP A 498 17.42 -30.84 -10.96
N ILE A 499 16.87 -31.81 -10.22
CA ILE A 499 15.62 -32.54 -10.56
C ILE A 499 14.49 -31.59 -11.03
N ASN A 500 14.43 -30.38 -10.49
CA ASN A 500 13.42 -29.40 -10.87
C ASN A 500 13.55 -28.85 -12.31
N LYS A 501 14.62 -29.21 -13.05
CA LYS A 501 14.89 -28.84 -14.44
C LYS A 501 14.87 -30.00 -15.43
N CYS A 502 14.94 -31.26 -14.98
CA CYS A 502 14.97 -32.44 -15.87
C CYS A 502 13.60 -32.63 -16.57
N ILE A 503 13.59 -32.68 -17.90
CA ILE A 503 12.37 -32.67 -18.74
C ILE A 503 12.16 -33.97 -19.54
N ASP A 504 12.88 -35.01 -19.13
CA ASP A 504 13.15 -36.22 -19.89
C ASP A 504 12.93 -37.49 -19.03
N LYS A 505 13.31 -38.66 -19.56
CA LYS A 505 13.11 -39.94 -18.89
C LYS A 505 13.83 -40.06 -17.55
N GLU A 506 14.93 -39.35 -17.31
CA GLU A 506 15.59 -39.35 -16.00
C GLU A 506 14.65 -38.81 -14.91
N PHE A 507 13.88 -37.76 -15.19
CA PHE A 507 12.90 -37.20 -14.25
C PHE A 507 11.80 -38.21 -13.91
N GLU A 508 11.21 -38.82 -14.94
CA GLU A 508 10.17 -39.84 -14.81
C GLU A 508 10.67 -41.06 -14.02
N GLU A 509 11.86 -41.57 -14.34
CA GLU A 509 12.52 -42.65 -13.61
C GLU A 509 12.74 -42.31 -12.12
N ILE A 510 13.14 -41.08 -11.80
CA ILE A 510 13.36 -40.65 -10.40
C ILE A 510 12.04 -40.62 -9.62
N ILE A 511 10.96 -40.12 -10.22
CA ILE A 511 9.63 -40.10 -9.57
C ILE A 511 9.09 -41.53 -9.41
N ASN A 512 9.24 -42.40 -10.42
CA ASN A 512 8.84 -43.81 -10.32
C ASN A 512 9.63 -44.55 -9.22
N LYS A 513 10.95 -44.32 -9.12
CA LYS A 513 11.81 -44.83 -8.03
C LYS A 513 11.49 -44.24 -6.66
N ILE A 514 10.67 -43.19 -6.56
CA ILE A 514 10.08 -42.70 -5.30
C ILE A 514 8.75 -43.42 -5.04
N PHE A 515 7.92 -43.57 -6.07
CA PHE A 515 6.58 -44.18 -5.97
C PHE A 515 6.65 -45.65 -5.54
N GLU A 516 7.64 -46.41 -6.04
CA GLU A 516 7.94 -47.76 -5.56
C GLU A 516 8.20 -47.83 -4.05
N LYS A 517 8.90 -46.84 -3.48
CA LYS A 517 9.32 -46.82 -2.07
C LYS A 517 8.16 -46.49 -1.13
N ILE A 518 7.21 -45.66 -1.58
CA ILE A 518 6.00 -45.28 -0.82
C ILE A 518 4.78 -46.16 -1.17
N GLY A 519 4.98 -47.25 -1.93
CA GLY A 519 3.91 -48.19 -2.30
C GLY A 519 2.91 -47.66 -3.34
N TRP A 520 3.14 -46.49 -3.92
CA TRP A 520 2.33 -45.85 -4.97
C TRP A 520 2.56 -46.50 -6.36
N LYS A 521 2.53 -47.83 -6.45
CA LYS A 521 2.72 -48.53 -7.73
C LYS A 521 1.64 -48.18 -8.74
N PHE A 522 2.04 -47.88 -9.96
CA PHE A 522 1.17 -47.87 -11.14
C PHE A 522 0.76 -49.29 -11.53
N ALA A 523 -0.32 -49.43 -12.29
CA ALA A 523 -0.52 -50.62 -13.12
C ALA A 523 0.42 -50.52 -14.34
N GLU A 524 0.98 -51.62 -14.80
CA GLU A 524 2.11 -51.67 -15.76
C GLU A 524 1.78 -51.23 -17.21
N ASN A 525 0.63 -50.59 -17.44
CA ASN A 525 0.12 -50.22 -18.76
C ASN A 525 -0.49 -48.80 -18.73
N TYR A 526 0.35 -47.76 -18.65
CA TYR A 526 -0.04 -46.35 -18.67
C TYR A 526 0.89 -45.50 -19.53
#